data_AF-A0A7S3M570-F1
#
_entry.id   AF-A0A7S3M570-F1
#
_cell.length_a   1.000
_cell.length_b   1.000
_cell.length_c   1.000
_cell.angle_alpha   90.00
_cell.angle_beta   90.00
_cell.angle_gamma   90.00
#
_symmetry.space_group_name_H-M   'P 1'
#
loop_
_entity.id
_entity.type
_entity.pdbx_description
1 polymer ?
#
loop_
_entity_poly.entity_id
_entity_poly.type
_entity_poly.pdbx_seq_one_letter_code
_entity_poly.pdbx_strand_id
1 'polypeptide(L)'
;TIATRYKGHEAVTGIAVCNEPSETVPASVLCQFYDRAVQTIRDAGMPPDEVSIMLPIYRTERLDEIWRLWNQSYDGFARHANVAFDLHLYHCFGPWWQRQGFGSHLRMTKRHRKILRRVPAVVGEWSLALPPQACGDGDVEEDEAQRAFAKAQLEAYAQASHGWFFWNWRDSPNQHPGWDVQTCVERQWLTKSQFTDASSSRKRSS
;
A
#
# COMPACT_ATOMS: atom_id res chain seq x y z
N THR A 1 -26.01 3.32 0.93
CA THR A 1 -24.66 3.20 0.33
C THR A 1 -23.80 2.30 1.20
N ILE A 2 -22.57 1.95 0.80
CA ILE A 2 -21.60 1.23 1.65
C ILE A 2 -21.42 1.96 2.99
N ALA A 3 -21.22 3.29 2.93
CA ALA A 3 -21.05 4.10 4.14
C ALA A 3 -22.26 4.00 5.10
N THR A 4 -23.49 4.15 4.60
CA THR A 4 -24.70 3.99 5.45
C THR A 4 -24.81 2.60 6.07
N ARG A 5 -24.40 1.55 5.36
CA ARG A 5 -24.48 0.17 5.84
C ARG A 5 -23.49 -0.12 6.95
N TYR A 6 -22.29 0.44 6.88
CA TYR A 6 -21.17 0.12 7.78
C TYR A 6 -20.84 1.21 8.80
N LYS A 7 -21.57 2.33 8.79
CA LYS A 7 -21.47 3.39 9.80
C LYS A 7 -21.59 2.81 11.22
N GLY A 8 -20.63 3.15 12.09
CA GLY A 8 -20.60 2.72 13.49
C GLY A 8 -20.25 1.24 13.70
N HIS A 9 -19.86 0.51 12.65
CA HIS A 9 -19.46 -0.88 12.79
C HIS A 9 -17.99 -0.97 13.25
N GLU A 10 -17.74 -1.48 14.47
CA GLU A 10 -16.41 -1.47 15.11
C GLU A 10 -15.29 -2.15 14.29
N ALA A 11 -15.64 -3.15 13.48
CA ALA A 11 -14.66 -3.84 12.62
C ALA A 11 -14.27 -3.07 11.34
N VAL A 12 -14.94 -1.96 11.02
CA VAL A 12 -14.67 -1.16 9.81
C VAL A 12 -13.89 0.08 10.22
N THR A 13 -12.57 0.04 10.00
CA THR A 13 -11.64 1.13 10.37
C THR A 13 -11.14 1.93 9.17
N GLY A 14 -11.52 1.51 7.95
CA GLY A 14 -11.03 2.06 6.70
C GLY A 14 -11.95 1.81 5.51
N ILE A 15 -12.00 2.75 4.57
CA ILE A 15 -12.70 2.60 3.28
C ILE A 15 -11.79 3.10 2.15
N ALA A 16 -11.46 2.23 1.20
CA ALA A 16 -10.92 2.63 -0.10
C ALA A 16 -12.07 3.00 -1.04
N VAL A 17 -11.99 4.19 -1.64
CA VAL A 17 -13.10 4.76 -2.43
C VAL A 17 -13.28 4.09 -3.80
N CYS A 18 -12.25 3.41 -4.30
CA CYS A 18 -12.24 2.57 -5.49
C CYS A 18 -11.03 1.63 -5.44
N ASN A 19 -10.82 0.82 -6.48
CA ASN A 19 -9.56 0.11 -6.70
C ASN A 19 -8.95 0.52 -8.04
N GLU A 20 -7.62 0.68 -8.10
CA GLU A 20 -6.79 0.94 -9.29
C GLU A 20 -7.48 1.74 -10.42
N PRO A 21 -7.85 3.02 -10.18
CA PRO A 21 -8.54 3.82 -11.19
C PRO A 21 -7.64 4.02 -12.41
N SER A 22 -8.18 3.79 -13.61
CA SER A 22 -7.40 3.79 -14.86
C SER A 22 -6.51 5.03 -15.04
N GLU A 23 -5.29 4.79 -15.54
CA GLU A 23 -4.32 5.85 -15.88
C GLU A 23 -4.86 6.89 -16.89
N THR A 24 -5.87 6.52 -17.68
CA THR A 24 -6.49 7.42 -18.66
C THR A 24 -7.43 8.45 -18.03
N VAL A 25 -7.85 8.24 -16.78
CA VAL A 25 -8.69 9.20 -16.05
C VAL A 25 -7.85 10.42 -15.68
N PRO A 26 -8.21 11.64 -16.13
CA PRO A 26 -7.46 12.85 -15.79
C PRO A 26 -7.38 13.06 -14.28
N ALA A 27 -6.24 13.56 -13.78
CA ALA A 27 -6.04 13.79 -12.34
C ALA A 27 -7.11 14.73 -11.75
N SER A 28 -7.55 15.74 -12.50
CA SER A 28 -8.63 16.64 -12.08
C SER A 28 -9.96 15.92 -11.84
N VAL A 29 -10.35 15.02 -12.74
CA VAL A 29 -11.57 14.21 -12.62
C VAL A 29 -11.46 13.24 -11.44
N LEU A 30 -10.28 12.63 -11.28
CA LEU A 30 -10.04 11.68 -10.19
C LEU A 30 -10.07 12.36 -8.81
N CYS A 31 -9.41 13.51 -8.65
CA CYS A 31 -9.46 14.27 -7.40
C CYS A 31 -10.85 14.83 -7.10
N GLN A 32 -11.62 15.24 -8.12
CA GLN A 32 -13.02 15.62 -7.93
C GLN A 32 -13.87 14.43 -7.44
N PHE A 33 -13.61 13.24 -7.96
CA PHE A 33 -14.24 12.03 -7.45
C PHE A 33 -13.84 11.76 -5.98
N TYR A 34 -12.56 11.89 -5.63
CA TYR A 34 -12.08 11.71 -4.26
C TYR A 34 -12.70 12.68 -3.26
N ASP A 35 -12.73 13.98 -3.56
CA ASP A 35 -13.35 14.99 -2.68
C ASP A 35 -14.81 14.65 -2.41
N ARG A 36 -15.58 14.34 -3.47
CA ARG A 36 -16.99 13.92 -3.34
C ARG A 36 -17.15 12.63 -2.56
N ALA A 37 -16.26 11.65 -2.75
CA ALA A 37 -16.30 10.39 -2.02
C ALA A 37 -16.03 10.60 -0.53
N VAL A 38 -15.01 11.40 -0.19
CA VAL A 38 -14.70 11.78 1.19
C VAL A 38 -15.90 12.48 1.82
N GLN A 39 -16.46 13.50 1.16
CA GLN A 39 -17.64 14.20 1.67
C GLN A 39 -18.83 13.26 1.87
N THR A 40 -19.12 12.40 0.90
CA THR A 40 -20.23 11.43 0.99
C THR A 40 -20.07 10.47 2.17
N ILE A 41 -18.85 10.00 2.44
CA ILE A 41 -18.57 9.10 3.58
C ILE A 41 -18.71 9.86 4.91
N ARG A 42 -18.19 11.09 5.00
CA ARG A 42 -18.31 11.93 6.20
C ARG A 42 -19.77 12.32 6.48
N ASP A 43 -20.52 12.72 5.46
CA ASP A 43 -21.93 13.11 5.57
C ASP A 43 -22.84 11.92 5.92
N ALA A 44 -22.46 10.69 5.53
CA ALA A 44 -23.11 9.48 6.01
C ALA A 44 -22.92 9.27 7.53
N GLY A 45 -22.00 10.01 8.15
CA GLY A 45 -21.67 10.01 9.57
C GLY A 45 -20.61 8.98 9.95
N MET A 46 -19.61 8.77 9.10
CA MET A 46 -18.41 8.02 9.43
C MET A 46 -17.29 9.02 9.74
N PRO A 47 -17.15 9.49 10.99
CA PRO A 47 -16.26 10.58 11.33
C PRO A 47 -14.77 10.16 11.27
N PRO A 48 -13.83 11.12 11.23
CA PRO A 48 -12.40 10.85 11.09
C PRO A 48 -11.78 10.05 12.22
N ASP A 49 -12.32 10.09 13.43
CA ASP A 49 -11.86 9.31 14.59
C ASP A 49 -12.25 7.84 14.54
N GLU A 50 -13.24 7.48 13.73
CA GLU A 50 -13.68 6.09 13.52
C GLU A 50 -13.06 5.45 12.28
N VAL A 51 -13.07 6.16 11.15
CA VAL A 51 -12.76 5.56 9.84
C VAL A 51 -11.79 6.40 9.01
N SER A 52 -10.75 5.73 8.52
CA SER A 52 -9.78 6.28 7.56
C SER A 52 -10.33 6.17 6.14
N ILE A 53 -10.07 7.15 5.28
CA ILE A 53 -10.50 7.09 3.86
C ILE A 53 -9.27 7.04 2.97
N MET A 54 -9.23 6.06 2.09
CA MET A 54 -8.08 5.74 1.24
C MET A 54 -8.36 6.17 -0.20
N LEU A 55 -7.41 6.91 -0.79
CA LEU A 55 -7.46 7.49 -2.13
C LEU A 55 -6.45 6.78 -3.06
N PRO A 56 -6.87 5.83 -3.91
CA PRO A 56 -5.95 4.96 -4.65
C PRO A 56 -5.07 5.65 -5.71
N ILE A 57 -3.76 5.59 -5.53
CA ILE A 57 -2.75 5.95 -6.54
C ILE A 57 -1.85 4.73 -6.76
N TYR A 58 -2.35 3.80 -7.58
CA TYR A 58 -1.64 2.53 -7.82
C TYR A 58 -0.38 2.67 -8.70
N ARG A 59 -0.24 3.81 -9.41
CA ARG A 59 0.95 4.14 -10.20
C ARG A 59 1.67 5.33 -9.59
N THR A 60 2.83 5.08 -8.99
CA THR A 60 3.60 6.11 -8.28
C THR A 60 4.03 7.27 -9.17
N GLU A 61 4.10 7.08 -10.49
CA GLU A 61 4.40 8.14 -11.46
C GLU A 61 3.35 9.26 -11.45
N ARG A 62 2.11 8.95 -11.05
CA ARG A 62 1.01 9.92 -10.95
C ARG A 62 0.98 10.67 -9.61
N LEU A 63 1.76 10.23 -8.63
CA LEU A 63 1.66 10.73 -7.26
C LEU A 63 1.92 12.24 -7.17
N ASP A 64 2.95 12.75 -7.84
CA ASP A 64 3.30 14.18 -7.75
C ASP A 64 2.20 15.07 -8.37
N GLU A 65 1.62 14.65 -9.50
CA GLU A 65 0.52 15.36 -10.16
C GLU A 65 -0.72 15.39 -9.27
N ILE A 66 -1.14 14.22 -8.78
CA ILE A 66 -2.33 14.08 -7.93
C ILE A 66 -2.11 14.80 -6.59
N TRP A 67 -0.95 14.65 -5.96
CA TRP A 67 -0.59 15.36 -4.74
C TRP A 67 -0.73 16.87 -4.91
N ARG A 68 -0.16 17.43 -6.00
CA ARG A 68 -0.23 18.86 -6.26
C ARG A 68 -1.67 19.32 -6.44
N LEU A 69 -2.45 18.63 -7.26
CA LEU A 69 -3.83 19.01 -7.56
C LEU A 69 -4.73 18.84 -6.33
N TRP A 70 -4.57 17.77 -5.57
CA TRP A 70 -5.28 17.53 -4.32
C TRP A 70 -5.08 18.66 -3.31
N ASN A 71 -3.82 19.08 -3.09
CA ASN A 71 -3.52 20.15 -2.15
C ASN A 71 -3.95 21.54 -2.65
N GLN A 72 -3.86 21.81 -3.96
CA GLN A 72 -4.17 23.13 -4.51
C GLN A 72 -5.67 23.37 -4.73
N SER A 73 -6.43 22.34 -5.10
CA SER A 73 -7.84 22.48 -5.48
C SER A 73 -8.83 22.03 -4.41
N TYR A 74 -8.38 21.25 -3.43
CA TYR A 74 -9.24 20.64 -2.41
C TYR A 74 -8.71 20.85 -0.97
N ASP A 75 -7.75 21.75 -0.78
CA ASP A 75 -7.08 22.00 0.52
C ASP A 75 -6.45 20.74 1.15
N GLY A 76 -6.22 19.72 0.32
CA GLY A 76 -5.57 18.47 0.65
C GLY A 76 -5.92 17.90 2.02
N PHE A 77 -4.89 17.49 2.76
CA PHE A 77 -5.05 16.87 4.07
C PHE A 77 -5.37 17.86 5.19
N ALA A 78 -5.34 19.17 4.93
CA ALA A 78 -5.77 20.18 5.91
C ALA A 78 -7.30 20.22 6.03
N ARG A 79 -8.02 20.07 4.92
CA ARG A 79 -9.49 19.93 4.92
C ARG A 79 -9.94 18.50 5.20
N HIS A 80 -9.19 17.50 4.74
CA HIS A 80 -9.60 16.11 4.79
C HIS A 80 -8.86 15.32 5.89
N ALA A 81 -9.41 15.35 7.11
CA ALA A 81 -8.88 14.60 8.25
C ALA A 81 -9.05 13.08 8.09
N ASN A 82 -8.05 12.34 8.58
CA ASN A 82 -7.92 10.88 8.50
C ASN A 82 -8.17 10.33 7.08
N VAL A 83 -7.46 10.93 6.12
CA VAL A 83 -7.42 10.51 4.71
C VAL A 83 -5.99 10.21 4.33
N ALA A 84 -5.78 9.19 3.50
CA ALA A 84 -4.47 8.79 3.00
C ALA A 84 -4.52 8.39 1.52
N PHE A 85 -3.38 8.51 0.84
CA PHE A 85 -3.21 7.86 -0.46
C PHE A 85 -2.98 6.36 -0.30
N ASP A 86 -3.56 5.58 -1.20
CA ASP A 86 -3.36 4.14 -1.23
C ASP A 86 -2.44 3.77 -2.39
N LEU A 87 -1.22 3.31 -2.04
CA LEU A 87 -0.15 3.05 -3.00
C LEU A 87 0.04 1.54 -3.18
N HIS A 88 0.07 1.11 -4.44
CA HIS A 88 0.36 -0.27 -4.82
C HIS A 88 1.81 -0.34 -5.31
N LEU A 89 2.69 -1.03 -4.57
CA LEU A 89 4.14 -0.94 -4.72
C LEU A 89 4.74 -2.27 -5.21
N TYR A 90 4.46 -2.62 -6.46
CA TYR A 90 4.98 -3.84 -7.09
C TYR A 90 6.32 -3.65 -7.81
N HIS A 91 7.13 -4.70 -7.80
CA HIS A 91 8.48 -4.72 -8.36
C HIS A 91 8.63 -5.67 -9.57
N CYS A 92 7.51 -6.07 -10.20
CA CYS A 92 7.49 -7.12 -11.22
C CYS A 92 6.78 -6.73 -12.53
N PHE A 93 5.97 -5.67 -12.55
CA PHE A 93 5.11 -5.36 -13.70
C PHE A 93 5.76 -4.47 -14.75
N GLY A 94 5.87 -5.00 -15.96
CA GLY A 94 6.34 -4.28 -17.13
C GLY A 94 7.84 -4.45 -17.40
N PRO A 95 8.30 -4.06 -18.60
CA PRO A 95 9.60 -4.48 -19.11
C PRO A 95 10.80 -3.93 -18.33
N TRP A 96 10.63 -2.79 -17.65
CA TRP A 96 11.71 -2.18 -16.89
C TRP A 96 12.15 -3.06 -15.72
N TRP A 97 11.19 -3.62 -14.98
CA TRP A 97 11.44 -4.49 -13.83
C TRP A 97 12.16 -5.78 -14.23
N GLN A 98 11.75 -6.39 -15.34
CA GLN A 98 12.34 -7.64 -15.86
C GLN A 98 13.82 -7.53 -16.23
N ARG A 99 14.37 -6.31 -16.35
CA ARG A 99 15.78 -6.05 -16.64
C ARG A 99 16.58 -5.59 -15.43
N GLN A 100 15.96 -5.46 -14.27
CA GLN A 100 16.64 -4.99 -13.06
C GLN A 100 17.30 -6.16 -12.33
N GLY A 101 18.53 -5.94 -11.85
CA GLY A 101 19.17 -6.82 -10.88
C GLY A 101 18.74 -6.49 -9.46
N PHE A 102 19.00 -7.41 -8.51
CA PHE A 102 18.55 -7.32 -7.12
C PHE A 102 18.84 -5.97 -6.43
N GLY A 103 20.04 -5.43 -6.62
CA GLY A 103 20.43 -4.13 -6.05
C GLY A 103 19.54 -2.95 -6.50
N SER A 104 18.96 -2.99 -7.70
CA SER A 104 17.99 -1.98 -8.16
C SER A 104 16.68 -2.06 -7.38
N HIS A 105 16.19 -3.27 -7.08
CA HIS A 105 14.99 -3.45 -6.26
C HIS A 105 15.20 -2.90 -4.85
N LEU A 106 16.35 -3.18 -4.21
CA LEU A 106 16.69 -2.61 -2.90
C LEU A 106 16.87 -1.09 -2.91
N ARG A 107 17.33 -0.51 -4.02
CA ARG A 107 17.35 0.96 -4.17
C ARG A 107 15.95 1.53 -4.31
N MET A 108 15.04 0.83 -4.99
CA MET A 108 13.66 1.28 -5.12
C MET A 108 12.92 1.25 -3.78
N THR A 109 13.12 0.23 -2.93
CA THR A 109 12.50 0.22 -1.59
C THR A 109 12.95 1.43 -0.75
N LYS A 110 14.22 1.85 -0.86
CA LYS A 110 14.71 3.10 -0.25
C LYS A 110 14.01 4.35 -0.82
N ARG A 111 13.62 4.35 -2.10
CA ARG A 111 12.82 5.43 -2.71
C ARG A 111 11.40 5.41 -2.17
N HIS A 112 10.75 4.25 -2.08
CA HIS A 112 9.43 4.09 -1.46
C HIS A 112 9.43 4.63 -0.02
N ARG A 113 10.45 4.28 0.78
CA ARG A 113 10.63 4.82 2.13
C ARG A 113 10.61 6.35 2.16
N LYS A 114 11.29 7.02 1.21
CA LYS A 114 11.31 8.49 1.13
C LYS A 114 9.94 9.07 0.76
N ILE A 115 9.19 8.40 -0.12
CA ILE A 115 7.83 8.79 -0.50
C ILE A 115 6.89 8.68 0.71
N LEU A 116 6.87 7.52 1.36
CA LEU A 116 5.97 7.23 2.47
C LEU A 116 6.18 8.13 3.70
N ARG A 117 7.39 8.68 3.88
CA ARG A 117 7.66 9.69 4.93
C ARG A 117 7.11 11.08 4.63
N ARG A 118 6.71 11.36 3.38
CA ARG A 118 6.32 12.70 2.92
C ARG A 118 4.83 12.87 2.72
N VAL A 119 4.08 11.77 2.54
CA VAL A 119 2.67 11.80 2.21
C VAL A 119 1.89 10.91 3.18
N PRO A 120 0.68 11.29 3.63
CA PRO A 120 -0.20 10.36 4.31
C PRO A 120 -0.54 9.21 3.37
N ALA A 121 -0.15 8.00 3.75
CA ALA A 121 -0.31 6.84 2.89
C ALA A 121 -0.57 5.54 3.64
N VAL A 122 -1.26 4.65 2.95
CA VAL A 122 -1.26 3.20 3.15
C VAL A 122 -0.54 2.56 1.96
N VAL A 123 0.20 1.49 2.18
CA VAL A 123 0.62 0.60 1.09
C VAL A 123 -0.45 -0.50 0.97
N GLY A 124 -1.53 -0.25 0.23
CA GLY A 124 -2.65 -1.18 0.15
C GLY A 124 -2.33 -2.48 -0.56
N GLU A 125 -1.30 -2.47 -1.43
CA GLU A 125 -0.83 -3.68 -2.08
C GLU A 125 0.69 -3.70 -2.27
N TRP A 126 1.30 -4.83 -1.94
CA TRP A 126 2.69 -5.18 -2.26
C TRP A 126 2.87 -6.70 -2.16
N SER A 127 3.92 -7.23 -2.77
CA SER A 127 4.23 -8.67 -2.71
C SER A 127 5.75 -8.91 -2.71
N LEU A 128 6.17 -10.18 -2.63
CA LEU A 128 7.57 -10.61 -2.83
C LEU A 128 7.83 -11.10 -4.26
N ALA A 129 6.96 -10.76 -5.21
CA ALA A 129 7.21 -11.10 -6.60
C ALA A 129 8.42 -10.31 -7.15
N LEU A 130 9.47 -11.04 -7.51
CA LEU A 130 10.66 -10.53 -8.16
C LEU A 130 10.85 -11.24 -9.52
N PRO A 131 11.42 -10.55 -10.52
CA PRO A 131 11.83 -11.21 -11.75
C PRO A 131 12.95 -12.21 -11.47
N PRO A 132 13.03 -13.35 -12.18
CA PRO A 132 14.05 -14.38 -11.94
C PRO A 132 15.49 -13.83 -11.91
N GLN A 133 15.79 -12.85 -12.77
CA GLN A 133 17.10 -12.20 -12.86
C GLN A 133 17.51 -11.46 -11.57
N ALA A 134 16.57 -11.14 -10.70
CA ALA A 134 16.82 -10.50 -9.42
C ALA A 134 16.90 -11.49 -8.24
N CYS A 135 16.57 -12.77 -8.46
CA CYS A 135 16.53 -13.79 -7.41
C CYS A 135 17.84 -14.57 -7.26
N GLY A 136 18.72 -14.54 -8.26
CA GLY A 136 19.91 -15.41 -8.29
C GLY A 136 19.62 -16.77 -8.90
N ASP A 137 20.63 -17.64 -8.90
CA ASP A 137 20.59 -18.96 -9.51
C ASP A 137 20.35 -20.05 -8.44
N GLY A 138 19.12 -20.59 -8.43
CA GLY A 138 18.72 -21.71 -7.57
C GLY A 138 18.09 -21.32 -6.24
N ASP A 139 17.55 -22.32 -5.53
CA ASP A 139 16.62 -22.12 -4.41
C ASP A 139 17.25 -21.38 -3.21
N VAL A 140 18.53 -21.60 -2.92
CA VAL A 140 19.22 -20.96 -1.78
C VAL A 140 19.40 -19.46 -2.02
N GLU A 141 19.84 -19.07 -3.22
CA GLU A 141 20.02 -17.66 -3.57
C GLU A 141 18.67 -16.93 -3.65
N GLU A 142 17.64 -17.59 -4.21
CA GLU A 142 16.27 -17.07 -4.22
C GLU A 142 15.78 -16.78 -2.80
N ASP A 143 15.92 -17.76 -1.90
CA ASP A 143 15.48 -17.62 -0.52
C ASP A 143 16.20 -16.47 0.22
N GLU A 144 17.50 -16.30 0.00
CA GLU A 144 18.27 -15.18 0.56
C GLU A 144 17.84 -13.83 -0.03
N ALA A 145 17.68 -13.75 -1.34
CA ALA A 145 17.21 -12.55 -2.03
C ALA A 145 15.81 -12.14 -1.52
N GLN A 146 14.91 -13.11 -1.35
CA GLN A 146 13.55 -12.87 -0.91
C GLN A 146 13.48 -12.42 0.55
N ARG A 147 14.25 -13.04 1.45
CA ARG A 147 14.38 -12.57 2.84
C ARG A 147 14.90 -11.14 2.91
N ALA A 148 15.94 -10.82 2.15
CA ALA A 148 16.52 -9.48 2.13
C ALA A 148 15.56 -8.45 1.51
N PHE A 149 14.82 -8.83 0.47
CA PHE A 149 13.82 -7.97 -0.16
C PHE A 149 12.62 -7.72 0.77
N ALA A 150 12.11 -8.77 1.41
CA ALA A 150 11.03 -8.68 2.39
C ALA A 150 11.39 -7.73 3.53
N LYS A 151 12.58 -7.91 4.12
CA LYS A 151 13.10 -7.00 5.16
C LYS A 151 13.14 -5.55 4.67
N ALA A 152 13.69 -5.30 3.49
CA ALA A 152 13.81 -3.95 2.95
C ALA A 152 12.45 -3.30 2.64
N GLN A 153 11.48 -4.07 2.14
CA GLN A 153 10.11 -3.61 1.92
C GLN A 153 9.42 -3.29 3.25
N LEU A 154 9.45 -4.19 4.23
CA LEU A 154 8.84 -3.97 5.55
C LEU A 154 9.44 -2.75 6.26
N GLU A 155 10.76 -2.56 6.22
CA GLU A 155 11.42 -1.37 6.76
C GLU A 155 11.00 -0.07 6.06
N ALA A 156 10.72 -0.13 4.75
CA ALA A 156 10.21 1.01 4.00
C ALA A 156 8.73 1.27 4.32
N TYR A 157 7.90 0.23 4.35
CA TYR A 157 6.44 0.30 4.46
C TYR A 157 5.99 0.58 5.90
N ALA A 158 6.82 0.27 6.90
CA ALA A 158 6.65 0.75 8.27
C ALA A 158 6.68 2.29 8.40
N GLN A 159 7.07 3.03 7.34
CA GLN A 159 6.97 4.49 7.32
C GLN A 159 5.61 5.00 6.84
N ALA A 160 4.75 4.15 6.27
CA ALA A 160 3.41 4.52 5.86
C ALA A 160 2.56 4.86 7.09
N SER A 161 1.87 6.01 7.06
CA SER A 161 1.10 6.48 8.22
C SER A 161 -0.13 5.63 8.55
N HIS A 162 -0.62 4.84 7.58
CA HIS A 162 -1.81 4.00 7.71
C HIS A 162 -1.49 2.51 7.53
N GLY A 163 -0.21 2.13 7.62
CA GLY A 163 0.25 0.75 7.53
C GLY A 163 0.34 0.22 6.09
N TRP A 164 0.32 -1.10 5.98
CA TRP A 164 0.53 -1.82 4.73
C TRP A 164 -0.24 -3.15 4.72
N PHE A 165 -0.58 -3.63 3.53
CA PHE A 165 -1.33 -4.86 3.31
C PHE A 165 -0.66 -5.68 2.21
N PHE A 166 -0.30 -6.92 2.53
CA PHE A 166 0.34 -7.82 1.57
C PHE A 166 -0.71 -8.38 0.60
N TRP A 167 -0.36 -8.40 -0.69
CA TRP A 167 -1.14 -9.04 -1.74
C TRP A 167 -0.53 -10.41 -2.09
N ASN A 168 -1.13 -11.54 -1.71
CA ASN A 168 -2.37 -11.72 -0.95
C ASN A 168 -2.22 -12.79 0.15
N TRP A 169 -3.28 -13.06 0.92
CA TRP A 169 -3.24 -14.06 1.98
C TRP A 169 -2.93 -15.47 1.47
N ARG A 170 -3.56 -15.87 0.35
CA ARG A 170 -3.40 -17.19 -0.26
C ARG A 170 -3.72 -17.13 -1.75
N ASP A 171 -2.86 -17.69 -2.57
CA ASP A 171 -3.01 -17.78 -4.02
C ASP A 171 -3.14 -19.24 -4.49
N SER A 172 -3.35 -19.43 -5.79
CA SER A 172 -3.30 -20.73 -6.43
C SER A 172 -1.90 -21.35 -6.31
N PRO A 173 -1.79 -22.66 -6.04
CA PRO A 173 -0.49 -23.33 -5.87
C PRO A 173 0.42 -23.29 -7.11
N ASN A 174 -0.12 -22.90 -8.27
CA ASN A 174 0.64 -22.76 -9.51
C ASN A 174 1.22 -21.36 -9.73
N GLN A 175 0.95 -20.42 -8.82
CA GLN A 175 1.48 -19.05 -8.88
C GLN A 175 2.85 -18.95 -8.20
N HIS A 176 3.58 -17.89 -8.54
CA HIS A 176 4.88 -17.63 -7.93
C HIS A 176 4.72 -17.43 -6.41
N PRO A 177 5.53 -18.11 -5.55
CA PRO A 177 5.39 -18.10 -4.09
C PRO A 177 5.31 -16.72 -3.44
N GLY A 178 5.97 -15.73 -4.06
CA GLY A 178 5.98 -14.34 -3.60
C GLY A 178 4.62 -13.63 -3.59
N TRP A 179 3.56 -14.24 -4.10
CA TRP A 179 2.18 -13.72 -4.07
C TRP A 179 1.33 -14.31 -2.93
N ASP A 180 1.86 -15.25 -2.15
CA ASP A 180 1.14 -15.98 -1.12
C ASP A 180 1.82 -15.79 0.26
N VAL A 181 1.13 -15.15 1.20
CA VAL A 181 1.67 -14.94 2.57
C VAL A 181 2.00 -16.27 3.24
N GLN A 182 1.14 -17.29 3.10
CA GLN A 182 1.35 -18.57 3.78
C GLN A 182 2.62 -19.23 3.26
N THR A 183 2.82 -19.28 1.94
CA THR A 183 4.04 -19.82 1.34
C THR A 183 5.27 -19.00 1.70
N CYS A 184 5.17 -17.66 1.72
CA CYS A 184 6.27 -16.80 2.16
C CYS A 184 6.68 -17.07 3.62
N VAL A 185 5.72 -17.41 4.49
CA VAL A 185 6.00 -17.79 5.89
C VAL A 185 6.59 -19.21 5.98
N GLU A 186 6.09 -20.16 5.19
CA GLU A 186 6.62 -21.53 5.13
C GLU A 186 8.07 -21.56 4.63
N ARG A 187 8.41 -20.75 3.62
CA ARG A 187 9.78 -20.55 3.11
C ARG A 187 10.63 -19.63 3.99
N GLN A 188 10.09 -19.13 5.11
CA GLN A 188 10.78 -18.24 6.05
C GLN A 188 11.27 -16.92 5.42
N TRP A 189 10.62 -16.46 4.35
CA TRP A 189 10.84 -15.13 3.77
C TRP A 189 10.20 -14.04 4.63
N LEU A 190 9.07 -14.38 5.24
CA LEU A 190 8.33 -13.58 6.21
C LEU A 190 8.13 -14.37 7.51
N THR A 191 7.89 -13.68 8.62
CA THR A 191 7.57 -14.28 9.91
C THR A 191 6.19 -13.86 10.39
N LYS A 192 5.50 -14.73 11.14
CA LYS A 192 4.18 -14.42 11.72
C LYS A 192 4.21 -13.17 12.61
N SER A 193 5.31 -12.95 13.34
CA SER A 193 5.48 -11.79 14.22
C SER A 193 5.36 -10.44 13.48
N GLN A 194 5.81 -10.39 12.22
CA GLN A 194 5.73 -9.17 11.40
C GLN A 194 4.29 -8.74 11.10
N PHE A 195 3.31 -9.65 11.21
CA PHE A 195 1.90 -9.35 11.01
C PHE A 195 1.15 -9.09 12.33
N THR A 196 1.65 -9.58 13.47
CA THR A 196 0.96 -9.47 14.77
C THR A 196 1.38 -8.26 15.60
N ASP A 197 2.61 -7.74 15.41
CA ASP A 197 3.16 -6.63 16.20
C ASP A 197 2.58 -5.24 15.86
N ALA A 198 1.74 -5.11 14.84
CA ALA A 198 1.08 -3.84 14.51
C ALA A 198 0.06 -3.36 15.59
N SER A 199 -0.34 -4.25 16.51
CA SER A 199 -1.35 -3.99 17.54
C SER A 199 -0.80 -3.51 18.90
N SER A 200 0.51 -3.58 19.15
CA SER A 200 1.09 -3.37 20.48
C SER A 200 1.46 -1.90 20.79
N SER A 201 1.42 -1.00 19.80
CA SER A 201 1.79 0.42 19.97
C SER A 201 0.65 1.36 20.39
N ARG A 202 -0.61 0.89 20.46
CA ARG A 202 -1.79 1.73 20.82
C ARG A 202 -2.12 1.79 22.33
N LYS A 203 -1.34 1.16 23.21
CA LYS A 203 -1.54 1.25 24.66
C LYS A 203 -0.35 1.95 25.32
N ARG A 204 -0.37 3.29 25.36
CA ARG A 204 0.31 4.13 26.38
C ARG A 204 0.03 5.61 26.13
N SER A 205 -1.13 6.06 26.58
CA SER A 205 -1.38 7.44 27.00
C SER A 205 -2.71 7.46 27.76
N SER A 206 -2.63 7.16 29.04
CA SER A 206 -3.63 7.46 30.08
C SER A 206 -3.02 8.49 31.01
#